data_AF-A0A848ZL22-F1
#
_entry.id   AF-A0A848ZL22-F1
#
_cell.length_a   1.000
_cell.length_b   1.000
_cell.length_c   1.000
_cell.angle_alpha   90.00
_cell.angle_beta   90.00
_cell.angle_gamma   90.00
#
_symmetry.space_group_name_H-M   'P 1'
#
loop_
_entity.id
_entity.type
_entity.pdbx_description
1 polymer ?
#
loop_
_entity_poly.entity_id
_entity_poly.type
_entity_poly.pdbx_seq_one_letter_code
_entity_poly.pdbx_strand_id
1 'polypeptide(L)'
;MLFCFFVMGIGWAQRPAQGPMSKKRFNPEKKGYRLVWEDQFKGKALDTTKWSVRGIGPRAIAYVSEEAVKVENGYLKLYALKKGDSLLGSAVGTQGKFMAKYGYYECRAKLQRSPGVWAAFWLQSPQVSKGEDPAKYGAEIDVMEFFKKLGPDIVSHNVHWAYGP
;
A
#
# COMPACT_ATOMS: atom_id res chain seq x y z
N MET A 1 4.06 -2.51 -59.49
CA MET A 1 3.92 -3.19 -58.18
C MET A 1 4.24 -2.18 -57.11
N LEU A 2 3.23 -1.61 -56.43
CA LEU A 2 3.39 -0.52 -55.47
C LEU A 2 3.41 -1.13 -54.06
N PHE A 3 4.55 -1.09 -53.38
CA PHE A 3 4.66 -1.49 -51.98
C PHE A 3 4.24 -0.33 -51.10
N CYS A 4 3.10 -0.47 -50.42
CA CYS A 4 2.64 0.46 -49.39
C CYS A 4 3.16 -0.05 -48.04
N PHE A 5 4.14 0.63 -47.45
CA PHE A 5 4.58 0.36 -46.08
C PHE A 5 3.67 1.09 -45.09
N PHE A 6 2.85 0.33 -44.37
CA PHE A 6 2.07 0.86 -43.25
C PHE A 6 2.97 0.85 -42.01
N VAL A 7 3.47 2.02 -41.61
CA VAL A 7 4.11 2.19 -40.31
C VAL A 7 2.99 2.32 -39.27
N MET A 8 2.62 1.22 -38.62
CA MET A 8 1.82 1.29 -37.40
C MET A 8 2.66 1.94 -36.31
N GLY A 9 2.49 3.25 -36.12
CA GLY A 9 2.94 3.91 -34.91
C GLY A 9 2.20 3.30 -33.72
N ILE A 10 2.92 2.63 -32.84
CA ILE A 10 2.39 2.18 -31.55
C ILE A 10 2.09 3.46 -30.74
N GLY A 11 0.86 3.94 -30.84
CA GLY A 11 0.34 5.00 -30.01
C GLY A 11 0.23 4.46 -28.58
N TRP A 12 1.18 4.81 -27.72
CA TRP A 12 1.03 4.65 -26.28
C TRP A 12 -0.07 5.60 -25.83
N ALA A 13 -1.32 5.15 -25.86
CA ALA A 13 -2.46 5.85 -25.27
C ALA A 13 -2.38 5.79 -23.73
N GLN A 14 -1.28 6.26 -23.17
CA GLN A 14 -1.18 6.46 -21.74
C GLN A 14 -1.84 7.80 -21.42
N ARG A 15 -2.86 7.78 -20.54
CA ARG A 15 -3.49 9.01 -20.07
C ARG A 15 -2.42 9.93 -19.48
N PRO A 16 -2.51 11.24 -19.70
CA PRO A 16 -1.59 12.19 -19.09
C PRO A 16 -1.70 12.08 -17.57
N ALA A 17 -0.56 12.21 -16.88
CA ALA A 17 -0.51 12.13 -15.43
C ALA A 17 -1.55 13.08 -14.81
N GLN A 18 -2.43 12.53 -13.98
CA GLN A 18 -3.43 13.34 -13.29
C GLN A 18 -2.79 14.14 -12.16
N GLY A 19 -3.16 15.41 -12.07
CA GLY A 19 -2.81 16.26 -10.94
C GLY A 19 -3.43 15.77 -9.62
N PRO A 20 -3.15 16.44 -8.50
CA PRO A 20 -3.76 16.07 -7.23
C PRO A 20 -5.29 16.16 -7.31
N MET A 21 -6.00 15.22 -6.66
CA MET A 21 -7.47 15.21 -6.58
C MET A 21 -8.05 16.51 -6.02
N SER A 22 -7.27 17.22 -5.20
CA SER A 22 -7.61 18.55 -4.70
C SER A 22 -6.37 19.44 -4.68
N LYS A 23 -6.54 20.68 -5.13
CA LYS A 23 -5.51 21.74 -4.98
C LYS A 23 -5.44 22.29 -3.55
N LYS A 24 -6.49 22.10 -2.75
CA LYS A 24 -6.54 22.56 -1.35
C LYS A 24 -5.90 21.52 -0.45
N ARG A 25 -4.78 21.88 0.18
CA ARG A 25 -4.12 21.04 1.19
C ARG A 25 -5.04 20.87 2.39
N PHE A 26 -5.32 19.62 2.75
CA PHE A 26 -6.01 19.31 4.00
C PHE A 26 -5.09 19.63 5.19
N ASN A 27 -5.63 20.26 6.21
CA ASN A 27 -4.91 20.55 7.45
C ASN A 27 -5.70 19.92 8.61
N PRO A 28 -5.23 18.78 9.16
CA PRO A 28 -5.92 18.08 10.23
C PRO A 28 -5.99 18.92 11.52
N GLU A 29 -4.96 19.69 11.86
CA GLU A 29 -4.94 20.53 13.07
C GLU A 29 -6.02 21.61 13.05
N LYS A 30 -6.23 22.26 11.89
CA LYS A 30 -7.34 23.23 11.69
C LYS A 30 -8.72 22.59 11.79
N LYS A 31 -8.81 21.26 11.78
CA LYS A 31 -10.04 20.48 11.99
C LYS A 31 -10.15 19.91 13.40
N GLY A 32 -9.24 20.29 14.31
CA GLY A 32 -9.24 19.84 15.70
C GLY A 32 -8.55 18.49 15.94
N TYR A 33 -7.93 17.90 14.91
CA TYR A 33 -7.10 16.71 15.11
C TYR A 33 -5.78 17.10 15.79
N ARG A 34 -5.25 16.19 16.61
CA ARG A 34 -3.90 16.29 17.18
C ARG A 34 -3.08 15.07 16.75
N LEU A 35 -1.79 15.27 16.56
CA LEU A 35 -0.87 14.16 16.29
C LEU A 35 -0.74 13.30 17.55
N VAL A 36 -1.03 12.01 17.42
CA VAL A 36 -0.93 11.04 18.54
C VAL A 36 0.05 9.90 18.27
N TRP A 37 0.39 9.68 17.00
CA TRP A 37 1.29 8.64 16.57
C TRP A 37 1.86 9.00 15.19
N GLU A 38 3.16 8.79 15.01
CA GLU A 38 3.83 8.94 13.72
C GLU A 38 5.08 8.07 13.64
N ASP A 39 5.53 7.85 12.40
CA ASP A 39 6.87 7.38 12.12
C ASP A 39 7.43 8.11 10.89
N GLN A 40 8.55 8.80 11.10
CA GLN A 40 9.30 9.52 10.06
C GLN A 40 10.48 8.69 9.53
N PHE A 41 10.63 7.44 9.99
CA PHE A 41 11.62 6.46 9.55
C PHE A 41 13.07 6.99 9.59
N LYS A 42 13.39 7.82 10.59
CA LYS A 42 14.72 8.43 10.78
C LYS A 42 15.78 7.47 11.35
N GLY A 43 15.36 6.31 11.84
CA GLY A 43 16.25 5.29 12.38
C GLY A 43 17.07 4.57 11.30
N LYS A 44 17.88 3.60 11.73
CA LYS A 44 18.67 2.73 10.83
C LYS A 44 18.00 1.37 10.56
N ALA A 45 16.89 1.10 11.23
CA ALA A 45 16.14 -0.15 11.16
C ALA A 45 14.66 0.14 11.43
N LEU A 46 13.81 -0.86 11.16
CA LEU A 46 12.40 -0.81 11.51
C LEU A 46 12.24 -0.70 13.04
N ASP A 47 11.49 0.29 13.52
CA ASP A 47 11.18 0.42 14.95
C ASP A 47 10.20 -0.69 15.37
N THR A 48 10.73 -1.72 16.03
CA THR A 48 9.95 -2.89 16.43
C THR A 48 9.00 -2.61 17.60
N THR A 49 9.11 -1.45 18.26
CA THR A 49 8.11 -1.02 19.24
C THR A 49 6.84 -0.51 18.57
N LYS A 50 6.93 -0.06 17.31
CA LYS A 50 5.83 0.47 16.50
C LYS A 50 5.31 -0.51 15.46
N TRP A 51 6.22 -1.24 14.81
CA TRP A 51 5.92 -2.06 13.65
C TRP A 51 6.34 -3.52 13.82
N SER A 52 5.65 -4.42 13.14
CA SER A 52 6.06 -5.81 12.90
C SER A 52 6.03 -6.10 11.40
N VAL A 53 6.91 -6.98 10.93
CA VAL A 53 6.77 -7.58 9.59
C VAL A 53 5.52 -8.45 9.61
N ARG A 54 4.57 -8.16 8.73
CA ARG A 54 3.23 -8.73 8.75
C ARG A 54 3.15 -9.95 7.84
N GLY A 55 2.83 -11.10 8.41
CA GLY A 55 2.50 -12.31 7.64
C GLY A 55 3.69 -12.96 6.96
N ILE A 56 4.83 -13.03 7.67
CA ILE A 56 6.00 -13.83 7.26
C ILE A 56 5.52 -15.21 6.83
N GLY A 57 5.83 -15.61 5.59
CA GLY A 57 5.28 -16.82 5.00
C GLY A 57 4.81 -16.66 3.55
N PRO A 58 4.29 -17.74 2.94
CA PRO A 58 3.75 -17.71 1.59
C PRO A 58 2.56 -16.74 1.49
N ARG A 59 2.56 -15.88 0.47
CA ARG A 59 1.46 -14.98 0.14
C ARG A 59 1.37 -14.78 -1.37
N ALA A 60 0.31 -15.33 -1.97
CA ALA A 60 0.16 -15.42 -3.41
C ALA A 60 1.42 -16.04 -4.05
N ILE A 61 2.04 -15.38 -5.03
CA ILE A 61 3.23 -15.87 -5.73
C ILE A 61 4.55 -15.58 -4.99
N ALA A 62 4.51 -14.89 -3.86
CA ALA A 62 5.69 -14.46 -3.12
C ALA A 62 5.73 -15.09 -1.72
N TYR A 63 6.88 -14.96 -1.07
CA TYR A 63 7.08 -15.25 0.34
C TYR A 63 7.39 -13.95 1.07
N VAL A 64 6.56 -13.54 2.03
CA VAL A 64 6.83 -12.34 2.84
C VAL A 64 8.04 -12.61 3.73
N SER A 65 9.07 -11.76 3.62
CA SER A 65 10.32 -11.91 4.36
C SER A 65 10.81 -10.57 4.89
N GLU A 66 11.47 -10.60 6.05
CA GLU A 66 12.11 -9.43 6.64
C GLU A 66 13.23 -8.87 5.75
N GLU A 67 13.87 -9.71 4.92
CA GLU A 67 14.90 -9.30 3.95
C GLU A 67 14.39 -8.23 2.96
N ALA A 68 13.07 -8.22 2.70
CA ALA A 68 12.41 -7.29 1.80
C ALA A 68 11.89 -6.02 2.51
N VAL A 69 12.26 -5.79 3.78
CA VAL A 69 11.91 -4.60 4.56
C VAL A 69 13.19 -3.87 4.99
N LYS A 70 13.34 -2.60 4.63
CA LYS A 70 14.47 -1.77 5.08
C LYS A 70 14.04 -0.37 5.47
N VAL A 71 14.68 0.19 6.48
CA VAL A 71 14.63 1.62 6.77
C VAL A 71 15.94 2.24 6.34
N GLU A 72 15.88 3.16 5.38
CA GLU A 72 17.07 3.80 4.81
C GLU A 72 16.71 5.16 4.23
N ASN A 73 17.59 6.15 4.46
CA ASN A 73 17.47 7.52 3.94
C ASN A 73 16.15 8.23 4.35
N GLY A 74 15.65 7.97 5.56
CA GLY A 74 14.40 8.56 6.04
C GLY A 74 13.12 7.93 5.47
N TYR A 75 13.21 6.73 4.90
CA TYR A 75 12.08 6.02 4.33
C TYR A 75 12.02 4.57 4.80
N LEU A 76 10.80 4.09 5.04
CA LEU A 76 10.49 2.66 4.97
C LEU A 76 10.43 2.23 3.50
N LYS A 77 11.27 1.27 3.14
CA LYS A 77 11.34 0.65 1.82
C LYS A 77 10.81 -0.77 1.91
N LEU A 78 9.69 -1.00 1.21
CA LEU A 78 9.05 -2.29 1.03
C LEU A 78 9.37 -2.80 -0.37
N TYR A 79 10.09 -3.90 -0.45
CA TYR A 79 10.56 -4.47 -1.71
C TYR A 79 9.71 -5.68 -2.15
N ALA A 80 9.71 -5.88 -3.48
CA ALA A 80 9.45 -7.17 -4.09
C ALA A 80 10.77 -7.60 -4.78
N LEU A 81 11.42 -8.66 -4.30
CA LEU A 81 12.75 -9.07 -4.73
C LEU A 81 12.71 -10.45 -5.39
N LYS A 82 13.44 -10.66 -6.48
CA LYS A 82 13.71 -11.99 -7.00
C LYS A 82 14.90 -12.61 -6.26
N LYS A 83 14.74 -13.82 -5.73
CA LYS A 83 15.80 -14.59 -5.06
C LYS A 83 15.79 -16.03 -5.59
N GLY A 84 16.71 -16.33 -6.51
CA GLY A 84 16.65 -17.55 -7.30
C GLY A 84 15.34 -17.63 -8.08
N ASP A 85 14.60 -18.74 -7.91
CA ASP A 85 13.30 -18.98 -8.53
C ASP A 85 12.11 -18.49 -7.67
N SER A 86 12.38 -17.86 -6.53
CA SER A 86 11.36 -17.33 -5.62
C SER A 86 11.25 -15.81 -5.68
N LEU A 87 10.08 -15.30 -5.31
CA LEU A 87 9.84 -13.88 -5.07
C LEU A 87 9.71 -13.64 -3.56
N LEU A 88 10.46 -12.68 -3.03
CA LEU A 88 10.25 -12.15 -1.70
C LEU A 88 9.32 -10.95 -1.77
N GLY A 89 8.32 -10.93 -0.89
CA GLY A 89 7.42 -9.80 -0.69
C GLY A 89 7.65 -9.15 0.67
N SER A 90 7.00 -8.01 0.90
CA SER A 90 7.09 -7.30 2.16
C SER A 90 5.75 -6.70 2.55
N ALA A 91 5.47 -6.74 3.84
CA ALA A 91 4.36 -6.03 4.47
C ALA A 91 4.77 -5.74 5.90
N VAL A 92 4.40 -4.57 6.42
CA VAL A 92 4.53 -4.24 7.83
C VAL A 92 3.20 -3.77 8.38
N GLY A 93 3.01 -3.89 9.68
CA GLY A 93 1.81 -3.40 10.35
C GLY A 93 2.04 -3.14 11.83
N THR A 94 1.03 -2.54 12.45
CA THR A 94 1.05 -2.09 13.85
C THR A 94 0.24 -3.02 14.77
N GLN A 95 -0.03 -4.25 14.34
CA GLN A 95 -0.87 -5.20 15.09
C GLN A 95 -0.31 -5.42 16.49
N GLY A 96 -1.17 -5.29 17.51
CA GLY A 96 -0.78 -5.40 18.92
C GLY A 96 0.04 -4.23 19.47
N LYS A 97 0.28 -3.16 18.68
CA LYS A 97 1.10 -2.00 19.07
C LYS A 97 0.31 -0.70 18.99
N PHE A 98 -0.22 -0.36 17.82
CA PHE A 98 -1.07 0.81 17.61
C PHE A 98 -2.32 0.40 16.82
N MET A 99 -3.47 0.42 17.49
CA MET A 99 -4.76 -0.07 16.98
C MET A 99 -5.87 0.93 17.31
N ALA A 100 -5.71 2.19 16.86
CA ALA A 100 -6.65 3.26 17.17
C ALA A 100 -8.00 3.09 16.46
N LYS A 101 -9.10 3.36 17.18
CA LYS A 101 -10.44 3.46 16.61
C LYS A 101 -10.73 4.91 16.26
N TYR A 102 -11.09 5.15 14.99
CA TYR A 102 -11.24 6.47 14.39
C TYR A 102 -9.94 7.26 14.30
N GLY A 103 -9.98 8.38 13.58
CA GLY A 103 -8.85 9.28 13.41
C GLY A 103 -8.63 9.69 11.97
N TYR A 104 -7.55 10.44 11.77
CA TYR A 104 -7.04 10.81 10.45
C TYR A 104 -5.73 10.07 10.22
N TYR A 105 -5.64 9.35 9.10
CA TYR A 105 -4.47 8.56 8.72
C TYR A 105 -3.91 9.10 7.40
N GLU A 106 -2.61 9.35 7.36
CA GLU A 106 -1.91 9.86 6.20
C GLU A 106 -0.63 9.06 5.98
N CYS A 107 -0.30 8.80 4.71
CA CYS A 107 1.02 8.31 4.32
C CYS A 107 1.52 9.10 3.12
N ARG A 108 2.84 9.35 3.06
CA ARG A 108 3.51 9.89 1.87
C ARG A 108 4.38 8.80 1.27
N ALA A 109 3.91 8.19 0.19
CA ALA A 109 4.59 7.07 -0.46
C ALA A 109 5.01 7.40 -1.90
N LYS A 110 6.05 6.69 -2.38
CA LYS A 110 6.40 6.58 -3.80
C LYS A 110 6.25 5.13 -4.20
N LEU A 111 5.42 4.87 -5.21
CA LEU A 111 5.08 3.52 -5.66
C LEU A 111 6.15 2.95 -6.59
N GLN A 112 6.30 1.63 -6.56
CA GLN A 112 7.20 0.89 -7.44
C GLN A 112 6.64 0.92 -8.88
N ARG A 113 7.55 0.87 -9.85
CA ARG A 113 7.19 0.90 -11.28
C ARG A 113 7.26 -0.47 -11.96
N SER A 114 7.83 -1.46 -11.27
CA SER A 114 8.04 -2.81 -11.80
C SER A 114 6.70 -3.50 -12.14
N PRO A 115 6.65 -4.31 -13.20
CA PRO A 115 5.48 -5.13 -13.53
C PRO A 115 5.08 -6.04 -12.36
N GLY A 116 3.77 -6.33 -12.26
CA GLY A 116 3.24 -7.28 -11.27
C GLY A 116 3.14 -6.76 -9.82
N VAL A 117 3.61 -5.55 -9.54
CA VAL A 117 3.51 -4.98 -8.18
C VAL A 117 2.07 -4.65 -7.83
N TRP A 118 1.68 -5.12 -6.64
CA TRP A 118 0.53 -4.67 -5.87
C TRP A 118 1.05 -3.99 -4.60
N ALA A 119 0.87 -2.68 -4.49
CA ALA A 119 1.22 -1.91 -3.30
C ALA A 119 -0.05 -1.41 -2.61
N ALA A 120 -0.06 -1.37 -1.28
CA ALA A 120 -1.24 -0.95 -0.52
C ALA A 120 -0.86 -0.16 0.74
N PHE A 121 -1.73 0.78 1.12
CA PHE A 121 -1.79 1.41 2.43
C PHE A 121 -3.22 1.29 2.94
N TRP A 122 -3.41 0.57 4.03
CA TRP A 122 -4.73 0.10 4.44
C TRP A 122 -4.83 -0.03 5.97
N LEU A 123 -6.06 -0.03 6.45
CA LEU A 123 -6.42 -0.18 7.85
C LEU A 123 -7.28 -1.43 8.00
N GLN A 124 -7.17 -2.12 9.12
CA GLN A 124 -7.95 -3.34 9.36
C GLN A 124 -8.39 -3.44 10.81
N SER A 125 -9.67 -3.71 11.02
CA SER A 125 -10.16 -4.12 12.33
C SER A 125 -9.47 -5.43 12.77
N PRO A 126 -9.01 -5.55 14.03
CA PRO A 126 -8.46 -6.80 14.55
C PRO A 126 -9.51 -7.92 14.65
N GLN A 127 -10.78 -7.60 14.43
CA GLN A 127 -11.89 -8.53 14.50
C GLN A 127 -12.53 -8.82 13.14
N VAL A 128 -12.01 -8.26 12.04
CA VAL A 128 -12.68 -8.28 10.72
C VAL A 128 -13.04 -9.70 10.24
N SER A 129 -12.26 -10.71 10.64
CA SER A 129 -12.47 -12.13 10.29
C SER A 129 -13.26 -12.94 11.32
N LYS A 130 -13.92 -12.29 12.29
CA LYS A 130 -14.67 -12.97 13.36
C LYS A 130 -16.16 -13.12 13.06
N GLY A 131 -16.63 -12.64 11.90
CA GLY A 131 -17.98 -12.85 11.41
C GLY A 131 -18.38 -11.79 10.38
N GLU A 132 -19.66 -11.79 10.01
CA GLU A 132 -20.16 -11.02 8.87
C GLU A 132 -20.61 -9.59 9.18
N ASP A 133 -21.05 -9.33 10.41
CA ASP A 133 -21.58 -8.02 10.82
C ASP A 133 -20.47 -6.96 10.97
N PRO A 134 -20.38 -5.96 10.07
CA PRO A 134 -19.35 -4.92 10.15
C PRO A 134 -19.53 -3.98 11.34
N ALA A 135 -20.73 -3.85 11.89
CA ALA A 135 -20.97 -3.02 13.08
C ALA A 135 -20.30 -3.63 14.32
N LYS A 136 -20.21 -4.97 14.36
CA LYS A 136 -19.59 -5.73 15.45
C LYS A 136 -18.11 -6.02 15.20
N TYR A 137 -17.77 -6.49 14.00
CA TYR A 137 -16.44 -7.02 13.67
C TYR A 137 -15.54 -5.99 12.96
N GLY A 138 -16.11 -4.87 12.53
CA GLY A 138 -15.41 -3.82 11.82
C GLY A 138 -15.16 -4.15 10.35
N ALA A 139 -14.29 -3.37 9.73
CA ALA A 139 -13.99 -3.43 8.31
C ALA A 139 -12.47 -3.40 8.05
N GLU A 140 -12.12 -3.73 6.82
CA GLU A 140 -10.88 -3.39 6.16
C GLU A 140 -11.12 -2.15 5.29
N ILE A 141 -10.23 -1.16 5.38
CA ILE A 141 -10.32 0.12 4.67
C ILE A 141 -9.01 0.32 3.91
N ASP A 142 -9.06 0.17 2.59
CA ASP A 142 -7.93 0.42 1.73
C ASP A 142 -7.88 1.90 1.37
N VAL A 143 -7.05 2.63 2.11
CA VAL A 143 -6.79 4.05 1.87
C VAL A 143 -6.14 4.25 0.51
N MET A 144 -5.34 3.29 0.04
CA MET A 144 -4.80 3.27 -1.32
C MET A 144 -4.38 1.85 -1.68
N GLU A 145 -4.81 1.36 -2.85
CA GLU A 145 -4.18 0.24 -3.52
C GLU A 145 -3.70 0.63 -4.92
N PHE A 146 -2.55 0.10 -5.31
CA PHE A 146 -1.95 0.31 -6.61
C PHE A 146 -1.66 -1.03 -7.26
N PHE A 147 -2.27 -1.25 -8.43
CA PHE A 147 -2.03 -2.40 -9.27
C PHE A 147 -1.38 -1.94 -10.56
N LYS A 148 -0.10 -2.28 -10.77
CA LYS A 148 0.64 -1.83 -11.96
C LYS A 148 -0.05 -2.20 -13.29
N LYS A 149 -0.81 -3.31 -13.30
CA LYS A 149 -1.57 -3.78 -14.47
C LYS A 149 -2.74 -2.85 -14.86
N LEU A 150 -3.28 -2.08 -13.93
CA LEU A 150 -4.41 -1.16 -14.20
C LEU A 150 -3.92 0.14 -14.82
N GLY A 151 -2.70 0.56 -14.50
CA GLY A 151 -2.06 1.73 -15.06
C GLY A 151 -0.89 2.23 -14.20
N PRO A 152 -0.13 3.22 -14.66
CA PRO A 152 0.95 3.85 -13.90
C PRO A 152 0.47 4.94 -12.93
N ASP A 153 -0.77 5.41 -13.06
CA ASP A 153 -1.33 6.58 -12.37
C ASP A 153 -2.76 6.32 -11.84
N ILE A 154 -3.10 5.05 -11.66
CA ILE A 154 -4.40 4.61 -11.13
C ILE A 154 -4.19 3.97 -9.77
N VAL A 155 -4.96 4.43 -8.80
CA VAL A 155 -5.10 3.80 -7.48
C VAL A 155 -6.57 3.51 -7.22
N SER A 156 -6.86 2.48 -6.43
CA SER A 156 -8.21 2.18 -5.94
C SER A 156 -8.32 2.47 -4.44
N HIS A 157 -9.55 2.70 -4.03
CA HIS A 157 -9.97 2.89 -2.64
C HIS A 157 -11.12 1.93 -2.38
N ASN A 158 -11.00 1.11 -1.35
CA ASN A 158 -11.92 0.01 -1.11
C ASN A 158 -12.30 -0.07 0.37
N VAL A 159 -13.49 -0.59 0.62
CA VAL A 159 -13.94 -0.95 1.96
C VAL A 159 -14.47 -2.36 1.88
N HIS A 160 -13.92 -3.24 2.70
CA HIS A 160 -14.30 -4.64 2.75
C HIS A 160 -14.78 -4.99 4.15
N TRP A 161 -15.77 -5.87 4.24
CA TRP A 161 -16.27 -6.42 5.48
C TRP A 161 -16.80 -7.82 5.23
N ALA A 162 -17.27 -8.47 6.29
CA ALA A 162 -17.78 -9.83 6.27
C ALA A 162 -16.78 -10.88 5.77
N TYR A 163 -15.65 -10.99 6.49
CA TYR A 163 -14.62 -12.02 6.23
C TYR A 163 -14.94 -13.34 6.99
N GLY A 164 -16.15 -13.47 7.54
CA GLY A 164 -16.60 -14.68 8.23
C GLY A 164 -16.76 -15.87 7.28
N PRO A 165 -16.82 -17.10 7.81
CA PRO A 165 -17.20 -18.27 7.03
C PRO A 165 -18.66 -18.19 6.55
#